data_AF-A0A917H4F6-F1
#
_entry.id   AF-A0A917H4F6-F1
#
_cell.length_a   1.000
_cell.length_b   1.000
_cell.length_c   1.000
_cell.angle_alpha   90.00
_cell.angle_beta   90.00
_cell.angle_gamma   90.00
#
_symmetry.space_group_name_H-M   'P 1'
#
loop_
_entity.id
_entity.type
_entity.pdbx_description
1 polymer ?
#
loop_
_entity_poly.entity_id
_entity_poly.type
_entity_poly.pdbx_seq_one_letter_code
_entity_poly.pdbx_strand_id
1 'polypeptide(L)'
;MSPRRSPYTSSWLPEHDLGAEVPSQNPATSAIEQRVKQRLLEAGLPVRQGLAIQCSYDIFGNRFPVLTPDFVLLESKVCVEVDPLYTHGAREFQDTMRNALLSHAGWTVVRLRLGGQQPIGAHDVVAEGQTITDPVIEALVAAVTDAVDGRPGQVRRVARPTPRMHGRLSRATTRSAYEHAYFFAWMLDSGDPVRLAIVDSGRCLGLDRGRSGVWFLRLLDLHRLPRKQWKAELTAVLEQMGEADFEPTSAFPWGERFFTGPSGPNVLLPASFNLGGPTCELTVTVKGTTTWEPLELRTDGTPQLQVHPEAAAAGWRIAQVVAANPFLPRVVTISLARTGKRTGHWA
;
A
#
# COMPACT_ATOMS: atom_id res chain seq x y z
N MET A 1 40.00 -47.41 30.13
CA MET A 1 40.31 -46.01 29.74
C MET A 1 40.29 -45.94 28.22
N SER A 2 39.17 -45.52 27.64
CA SER A 2 39.10 -45.27 26.20
C SER A 2 39.72 -43.90 25.90
N PRO A 3 40.59 -43.77 24.89
CA PRO A 3 41.19 -42.48 24.57
C PRO A 3 40.12 -41.52 24.10
N ARG A 4 40.00 -40.37 24.78
CA ARG A 4 39.16 -39.25 24.35
C ARG A 4 39.67 -38.78 22.99
N ARG A 5 38.81 -38.80 21.97
CA ARG A 5 39.07 -38.11 20.70
C ARG A 5 39.31 -36.63 20.99
N SER A 6 40.39 -36.09 20.43
CA SER A 6 40.73 -34.67 20.47
C SER A 6 39.60 -33.86 19.83
N PRO A 7 39.08 -32.79 20.46
CA PRO A 7 37.99 -31.98 19.91
C PRO A 7 38.46 -30.96 18.84
N TYR A 8 39.71 -31.00 18.39
CA TYR A 8 40.33 -29.95 17.57
C TYR A 8 40.78 -30.40 16.17
N THR A 9 39.98 -31.20 15.46
CA THR A 9 40.25 -31.49 14.03
C THR A 9 38.95 -31.54 13.23
N SER A 10 38.41 -30.39 12.78
CA SER A 10 37.51 -30.34 11.62
C SER A 10 37.17 -28.94 11.05
N SER A 11 37.41 -27.81 11.74
CA SER A 11 36.74 -26.54 11.35
C SER A 11 37.58 -25.52 10.56
N TRP A 12 38.75 -25.89 10.05
CA TRP A 12 39.66 -24.95 9.35
C TRP A 12 39.73 -25.14 7.84
N LEU A 13 38.96 -26.09 7.30
CA LEU A 13 38.87 -26.34 5.86
C LEU A 13 37.40 -26.31 5.43
N PRO A 14 37.10 -25.90 4.19
CA PRO A 14 35.75 -26.00 3.65
C PRO A 14 35.34 -27.48 3.53
N GLU A 15 34.04 -27.76 3.61
CA GLU A 15 33.51 -29.13 3.49
C GLU A 15 33.59 -29.66 2.04
N HIS A 16 33.59 -28.73 1.08
CA HIS A 16 33.70 -28.99 -0.35
C HIS A 16 34.76 -28.07 -0.98
N ASP A 17 35.12 -28.32 -2.24
CA ASP A 17 36.00 -27.40 -2.98
C ASP A 17 35.37 -26.01 -3.08
N LEU A 18 36.20 -24.97 -3.04
CA LEU A 18 35.71 -23.59 -3.17
C LEU A 18 35.03 -23.40 -4.52
N GLY A 19 33.82 -22.85 -4.48
CA GLY A 19 32.97 -22.65 -5.66
C GLY A 19 32.23 -23.90 -6.11
N ALA A 20 32.32 -25.02 -5.40
CA ALA A 20 31.53 -26.21 -5.69
C ALA A 20 30.05 -26.00 -5.34
N GLU A 21 29.18 -26.44 -6.24
CA GLU A 21 27.75 -26.54 -6.01
C GLU A 21 27.38 -27.75 -5.13
N VAL A 22 26.48 -27.52 -4.18
CA VAL A 22 25.93 -28.53 -3.28
C VAL A 22 24.41 -28.39 -3.20
N PRO A 23 23.66 -29.44 -2.83
CA PRO A 23 22.22 -29.32 -2.64
C PRO A 23 21.88 -28.28 -1.57
N SER A 24 20.94 -27.36 -1.88
CA SER A 24 20.48 -26.40 -0.88
C SER A 24 19.61 -27.06 0.18
N GLN A 25 19.79 -26.64 1.44
CA GLN A 25 18.96 -27.07 2.57
C GLN A 25 17.68 -26.23 2.71
N ASN A 26 17.49 -25.19 1.88
CA ASN A 26 16.32 -24.32 1.93
C ASN A 26 15.73 -24.08 0.52
N PRO A 27 14.85 -24.98 0.03
CA PRO A 27 14.33 -24.92 -1.33
C PRO A 27 13.12 -23.98 -1.49
N ALA A 28 12.71 -23.24 -0.46
CA ALA A 28 11.53 -22.40 -0.53
C ALA A 28 11.74 -21.23 -1.51
N THR A 29 10.87 -21.12 -2.52
CA THR A 29 10.92 -20.07 -3.54
C THR A 29 9.78 -19.08 -3.38
N SER A 30 10.04 -17.79 -3.50
CA SER A 30 8.97 -16.78 -3.54
C SER A 30 8.24 -16.74 -4.90
N ALA A 31 7.01 -16.22 -4.92
CA ALA A 31 6.28 -16.02 -6.18
C ALA A 31 7.00 -15.06 -7.14
N ILE A 32 7.76 -14.11 -6.60
CA ILE A 32 8.58 -13.16 -7.37
C ILE A 32 9.73 -13.92 -8.05
N GLU A 33 10.46 -14.75 -7.29
CA GLU A 33 11.52 -15.60 -7.82
C GLU A 33 11.00 -16.54 -8.92
N GLN A 34 9.86 -17.23 -8.71
CA GLN A 34 9.29 -18.10 -9.76
C GLN A 34 8.99 -17.33 -11.05
N ARG A 35 8.48 -16.10 -10.94
CA ARG A 35 8.22 -15.25 -12.10
C ARG A 35 9.51 -14.85 -12.81
N VAL A 36 10.55 -14.45 -12.07
CA VAL A 36 11.86 -14.10 -12.65
C VAL A 36 12.48 -15.31 -13.34
N LYS A 37 12.49 -16.48 -12.69
CA LYS A 37 12.99 -17.74 -13.24
C LYS A 37 12.34 -18.06 -14.58
N GLN A 38 11.01 -18.03 -14.65
CA GLN A 38 10.28 -18.31 -15.87
C GLN A 38 10.69 -17.37 -17.01
N ARG A 39 10.85 -16.07 -16.72
CA ARG A 39 11.26 -15.07 -17.71
C ARG A 39 12.71 -15.24 -18.18
N LEU A 40 13.62 -15.66 -17.30
CA LEU A 40 15.00 -15.97 -17.68
C LEU A 40 15.06 -17.23 -18.57
N LEU A 41 14.26 -18.26 -18.26
CA LEU A 41 14.13 -19.46 -19.09
C LEU A 41 13.55 -19.14 -20.48
N GLU A 42 12.52 -18.30 -20.55
CA GLU A 42 11.94 -17.81 -21.81
C GLU A 42 12.95 -17.03 -22.66
N ALA A 43 13.91 -16.36 -22.02
CA ALA A 43 15.03 -15.68 -22.68
C ALA A 43 16.17 -16.63 -23.09
N GLY A 44 16.03 -17.94 -22.88
CA GLY A 44 17.03 -18.96 -23.24
C GLY A 44 18.17 -19.14 -22.23
N LEU A 45 18.06 -18.57 -21.02
CA LEU A 45 19.07 -18.70 -19.98
C LEU A 45 18.78 -19.94 -19.10
N PRO A 46 19.65 -20.96 -19.04
CA PRO A 46 19.39 -22.23 -18.38
C PRO A 46 19.56 -22.17 -16.84
N VAL A 47 18.78 -21.30 -16.19
CA VAL A 47 18.84 -21.09 -14.74
C VAL A 47 18.34 -22.30 -13.94
N ARG A 48 19.06 -22.64 -12.86
CA ARG A 48 18.69 -23.66 -11.88
C ARG A 48 18.47 -23.04 -10.50
N GLN A 49 17.65 -23.69 -9.69
CA GLN A 49 17.35 -23.28 -8.31
C GLN A 49 17.57 -24.47 -7.37
N GLY A 50 17.72 -24.20 -6.07
CA GLY A 50 17.88 -25.25 -5.05
C GLY A 50 19.31 -25.76 -4.93
N LEU A 51 20.27 -24.99 -5.43
CA LEU A 51 21.70 -25.23 -5.29
C LEU A 51 22.31 -24.17 -4.39
N ALA A 52 23.31 -24.58 -3.62
CA ALA A 52 24.12 -23.71 -2.81
C ALA A 52 25.58 -23.84 -3.21
N ILE A 53 26.42 -22.88 -2.83
CA ILE A 53 27.81 -22.77 -3.26
C ILE A 53 28.68 -22.72 -2.01
N GLN A 54 29.70 -23.57 -1.98
CA GLN A 54 30.75 -23.48 -0.97
C GLN A 54 31.61 -22.24 -1.22
N CYS A 55 31.58 -21.29 -0.30
CA CYS A 55 32.30 -20.02 -0.44
C CYS A 55 33.62 -20.01 0.36
N SER A 56 34.42 -18.96 0.11
CA SER A 56 35.67 -18.67 0.81
C SER A 56 35.46 -18.37 2.30
N TYR A 57 36.56 -18.27 3.06
CA TYR A 57 36.51 -18.04 4.49
C TYR A 57 35.89 -16.68 4.84
N ASP A 58 34.80 -16.71 5.60
CA ASP A 58 34.18 -15.52 6.19
C ASP A 58 34.84 -15.24 7.55
N ILE A 59 35.64 -14.17 7.61
CA ILE A 59 36.34 -13.75 8.83
C ILE A 59 35.38 -13.33 9.95
N PHE A 60 34.20 -12.79 9.62
CA PHE A 60 33.23 -12.32 10.61
C PHE A 60 32.39 -13.48 11.13
N GLY A 61 32.06 -14.43 10.27
CA GLY A 61 31.38 -15.67 10.64
C GLY A 61 32.29 -16.77 11.19
N ASN A 62 33.61 -16.59 11.10
CA ASN A 62 34.66 -17.56 11.47
C ASN A 62 34.39 -18.96 10.91
N ARG A 63 34.03 -19.05 9.62
CA ARG A 63 33.64 -20.29 8.93
C ARG A 63 33.79 -20.17 7.41
N PHE A 64 33.70 -21.29 6.71
CA PHE A 64 33.50 -21.35 5.26
C PHE A 64 32.00 -21.53 4.96
N PRO A 65 31.24 -20.46 4.65
CA PRO A 65 29.80 -20.58 4.51
C PRO A 65 29.42 -21.27 3.19
N VAL A 66 28.31 -21.98 3.21
CA VAL A 66 27.60 -22.46 2.02
C VAL A 66 26.45 -21.49 1.77
N LEU A 67 26.50 -20.72 0.69
CA LEU A 67 25.49 -19.70 0.36
C LEU A 67 24.53 -20.25 -0.70
N THR A 68 23.23 -20.05 -0.50
CA THR A 68 22.20 -20.35 -1.52
C THR A 68 21.85 -19.06 -2.25
N PRO A 69 22.22 -18.89 -3.53
CA PRO A 69 21.64 -17.87 -4.40
C PRO A 69 20.24 -18.29 -4.85
N ASP A 70 19.41 -17.33 -5.27
CA ASP A 70 18.09 -17.64 -5.82
C ASP A 70 18.19 -18.52 -7.09
N PHE A 71 19.10 -18.14 -8.00
CA PHE A 71 19.37 -18.91 -9.22
C PHE A 71 20.85 -19.03 -9.54
N VAL A 72 21.20 -20.10 -10.23
CA VAL A 72 22.56 -20.34 -10.74
C VAL A 72 22.54 -20.78 -12.21
N LEU A 73 23.54 -20.34 -12.97
CA LEU A 73 23.91 -20.86 -14.28
C LEU A 73 25.25 -21.57 -14.12
N LEU A 74 25.20 -22.90 -14.10
CA LEU A 74 26.34 -23.74 -13.69
C LEU A 74 27.54 -23.62 -14.61
N GLU A 75 27.31 -23.71 -15.93
CA GLU A 75 28.39 -23.74 -16.92
C GLU A 75 29.21 -22.44 -16.93
N SER A 76 28.57 -21.31 -16.68
CA SER A 76 29.20 -19.99 -16.67
C SER A 76 29.59 -19.49 -15.28
N LYS A 77 29.32 -20.26 -14.21
CA LYS A 77 29.47 -19.84 -12.81
C LYS A 77 28.87 -18.47 -12.51
N VAL A 78 27.62 -18.26 -12.93
CA VAL A 78 26.87 -17.03 -12.64
C VAL A 78 25.76 -17.31 -11.63
N CYS A 79 25.66 -16.47 -10.60
CA CYS A 79 24.57 -16.44 -9.63
C CYS A 79 23.66 -15.25 -9.91
N VAL A 80 22.35 -15.44 -9.72
CA VAL A 80 21.36 -14.38 -9.77
C VAL A 80 20.64 -14.31 -8.42
N GLU A 81 20.55 -13.11 -7.84
CA GLU A 81 19.82 -12.84 -6.60
C GLU A 81 18.72 -11.79 -6.88
N VAL A 82 17.54 -11.95 -6.29
CA VAL A 82 16.40 -11.03 -6.40
C VAL A 82 16.16 -10.40 -5.03
N ASP A 83 16.54 -9.14 -4.89
CA ASP A 83 16.52 -8.41 -3.63
C ASP A 83 15.36 -7.39 -3.58
N PRO A 84 14.18 -7.75 -3.05
CA PRO A 84 13.14 -6.77 -2.77
C PRO A 84 13.48 -5.89 -1.56
N LEU A 85 13.18 -4.59 -1.64
CA LEU A 85 13.47 -3.62 -0.58
C LEU A 85 12.94 -4.01 0.80
N TYR A 86 11.72 -4.56 0.86
CA TYR A 86 11.08 -4.93 2.14
C TYR A 86 11.79 -6.06 2.90
N THR A 87 12.68 -6.80 2.23
CA THR A 87 13.49 -7.86 2.86
C THR A 87 14.94 -7.42 3.11
N HIS A 88 15.48 -6.52 2.27
CA HIS A 88 16.93 -6.20 2.23
C HIS A 88 17.31 -4.76 2.61
N GLY A 89 16.36 -3.85 2.84
CA GLY A 89 16.62 -2.42 3.05
C GLY A 89 17.52 -2.00 4.23
N ALA A 90 17.98 -2.95 5.06
CA ALA A 90 18.90 -2.71 6.18
C ALA A 90 20.09 -3.70 6.23
N ARG A 91 20.35 -4.46 5.17
CA ARG A 91 21.36 -5.56 5.15
C ARG A 91 22.47 -5.38 4.11
N GLU A 92 22.68 -4.15 3.63
CA GLU A 92 23.66 -3.84 2.56
C GLU A 92 25.08 -4.36 2.85
N PHE A 93 25.54 -4.26 4.10
CA PHE A 93 26.84 -4.81 4.51
C PHE A 93 26.90 -6.34 4.33
N GLN A 94 25.84 -7.05 4.72
CA GLN A 94 25.76 -8.51 4.57
C GLN A 94 25.69 -8.92 3.10
N ASP A 95 24.94 -8.18 2.29
CA ASP A 95 24.84 -8.42 0.84
C ASP A 95 26.17 -8.18 0.13
N THR A 96 26.90 -7.11 0.51
CA THR A 96 28.26 -6.84 0.04
C THR A 96 29.21 -7.97 0.40
N MET A 97 29.17 -8.45 1.64
CA MET A 97 29.98 -9.59 2.09
C MET A 97 29.65 -10.87 1.32
N ARG A 98 28.37 -11.17 1.10
CA ARG A 98 27.94 -12.32 0.29
C ARG A 98 28.49 -12.24 -1.14
N ASN A 99 28.42 -11.07 -1.78
CA ASN A 99 28.99 -10.86 -3.11
C ASN A 99 30.50 -11.12 -3.12
N ALA A 100 31.23 -10.61 -2.14
CA ALA A 100 32.66 -10.85 -2.03
C ALA A 100 32.96 -12.35 -1.87
N LEU A 101 32.26 -13.05 -0.97
CA LEU A 101 32.45 -14.49 -0.72
C LEU A 101 32.21 -15.34 -1.98
N LEU A 102 31.14 -15.04 -2.73
CA LEU A 102 30.84 -15.71 -4.00
C LEU A 102 31.88 -15.39 -5.08
N SER A 103 32.28 -14.13 -5.20
CA SER A 103 33.29 -13.70 -6.16
C SER A 103 34.65 -14.37 -5.92
N HIS A 104 35.09 -14.45 -4.66
CA HIS A 104 36.32 -15.18 -4.30
C HIS A 104 36.22 -16.68 -4.54
N ALA A 105 35.01 -17.24 -4.52
CA ALA A 105 34.74 -18.63 -4.89
C ALA A 105 34.64 -18.84 -6.42
N GLY A 106 34.91 -17.80 -7.22
CA GLY A 106 34.90 -17.86 -8.68
C GLY A 106 33.53 -17.73 -9.32
N TRP A 107 32.54 -17.19 -8.60
CA TRP A 107 31.18 -16.97 -9.10
C TRP A 107 30.92 -15.48 -9.35
N THR A 108 30.37 -15.17 -10.52
CA THR A 108 29.90 -13.82 -10.85
C THR A 108 28.49 -13.63 -10.30
N VAL A 109 28.24 -12.54 -9.57
CA VAL A 109 26.92 -12.27 -8.99
C VAL A 109 26.21 -11.16 -9.76
N VAL A 110 24.97 -11.43 -10.15
CA VAL A 110 24.05 -10.47 -10.77
C VAL A 110 22.87 -10.26 -9.82
N ARG A 111 22.68 -9.05 -9.29
CA ARG A 111 21.55 -8.76 -8.39
C ARG A 111 20.48 -7.93 -9.07
N LEU A 112 19.22 -8.35 -8.94
CA LEU A 112 18.06 -7.52 -9.21
C LEU A 112 17.62 -6.82 -7.92
N ARG A 113 17.93 -5.53 -7.79
CA ARG A 113 17.65 -4.73 -6.60
C ARG A 113 16.40 -3.86 -6.82
N LEU A 114 15.30 -4.19 -6.16
CA LEU A 114 14.01 -3.51 -6.33
C LEU A 114 13.80 -2.42 -5.28
N GLY A 115 13.01 -1.40 -5.62
CA GLY A 115 12.65 -0.31 -4.70
C GLY A 115 13.69 0.79 -4.53
N GLY A 116 14.61 0.95 -5.49
CA GLY A 116 15.60 2.03 -5.49
C GLY A 116 16.77 1.83 -4.52
N GLN A 117 17.09 0.58 -4.18
CA GLN A 117 18.28 0.25 -3.39
C GLN A 117 19.57 0.62 -4.14
N GLN A 118 20.64 0.91 -3.41
CA GLN A 118 21.94 1.17 -4.01
C GLN A 118 22.51 -0.11 -4.66
N PRO A 119 23.23 0.00 -5.79
CA PRO A 119 23.94 -1.13 -6.37
C PRO A 119 25.14 -1.54 -5.49
N ILE A 120 25.44 -2.83 -5.48
CA ILE A 120 26.54 -3.45 -4.75
C ILE A 120 27.55 -4.07 -5.74
N GLY A 121 27.06 -4.74 -6.77
CA GLY A 121 27.86 -5.43 -7.78
C GLY A 121 27.94 -4.67 -9.11
N ALA A 122 28.95 -5.01 -9.91
CA ALA A 122 29.17 -4.41 -11.22
C ALA A 122 28.08 -4.76 -12.24
N HIS A 123 27.39 -5.90 -12.08
CA HIS A 123 26.31 -6.34 -12.97
C HIS A 123 24.91 -6.05 -12.43
N ASP A 124 24.79 -5.24 -11.36
CA ASP A 124 23.50 -5.04 -10.70
C ASP A 124 22.47 -4.34 -11.60
N VAL A 125 21.22 -4.75 -11.46
CA VAL A 125 20.06 -4.10 -12.05
C VAL A 125 19.27 -3.44 -10.93
N VAL A 126 19.22 -2.12 -10.93
CA VAL A 126 18.52 -1.31 -9.92
C VAL A 126 17.21 -0.79 -10.50
N ALA A 127 16.09 -1.24 -9.94
CA ALA A 127 14.76 -0.75 -10.30
C ALA A 127 14.21 0.17 -9.19
N GLU A 128 13.75 1.37 -9.54
CA GLU A 128 13.13 2.29 -8.57
C GLU A 128 11.75 1.82 -8.08
N GLY A 129 11.09 0.98 -8.88
CA GLY A 129 9.84 0.30 -8.53
C GLY A 129 10.07 -0.99 -7.74
N GLN A 130 9.07 -1.42 -6.98
CA GLN A 130 9.07 -2.73 -6.28
C GLN A 130 8.47 -3.86 -7.13
N THR A 131 8.08 -3.58 -8.37
CA THR A 131 7.35 -4.53 -9.23
C THR A 131 8.25 -5.00 -10.37
N ILE A 132 8.12 -6.28 -10.72
CA ILE A 132 8.77 -6.86 -11.89
C ILE A 132 7.98 -6.47 -13.15
N THR A 133 8.50 -5.52 -13.90
CA THR A 133 7.98 -5.06 -15.20
C THR A 133 8.82 -5.64 -16.34
N ASP A 134 8.34 -5.55 -17.58
CA ASP A 134 9.10 -6.03 -18.74
C ASP A 134 10.46 -5.32 -18.90
N PRO A 135 10.58 -3.99 -18.77
CA PRO A 135 11.88 -3.31 -18.79
C PRO A 135 12.85 -3.79 -17.70
N VAL A 136 12.33 -4.16 -16.52
CA VAL A 136 13.16 -4.73 -15.44
C VAL A 136 13.71 -6.10 -15.84
N ILE A 137 12.86 -6.94 -16.43
CA ILE A 137 13.27 -8.26 -16.92
C ILE A 137 14.27 -8.14 -18.07
N GLU A 138 14.03 -7.26 -19.04
CA GLU A 138 14.95 -7.03 -20.16
C GLU A 138 16.34 -6.57 -19.67
N ALA A 139 16.37 -5.65 -18.70
CA ALA A 139 17.62 -5.23 -18.09
C ALA A 139 18.33 -6.36 -17.34
N LEU A 140 17.58 -7.21 -16.62
CA LEU A 140 18.14 -8.37 -15.93
C LEU A 140 18.70 -9.40 -16.91
N VAL A 141 17.96 -9.75 -17.96
CA VAL A 141 18.43 -10.65 -19.02
C VAL A 141 19.73 -10.13 -19.61
N ALA A 142 19.79 -8.85 -19.99
CA ALA A 142 21.00 -8.24 -20.52
C ALA A 142 22.18 -8.30 -19.54
N ALA A 143 21.95 -8.07 -18.23
CA ALA A 143 23.00 -8.16 -17.22
C ALA A 143 23.53 -9.59 -17.03
N VAL A 144 22.63 -10.58 -17.03
CA VAL A 144 23.00 -12.00 -16.93
C VAL A 144 23.74 -12.43 -18.19
N THR A 145 23.29 -12.06 -19.38
CA THR A 145 23.99 -12.37 -20.64
C THR A 145 25.40 -11.76 -20.66
N ASP A 146 25.56 -10.50 -20.25
CA ASP A 146 26.89 -9.89 -20.12
C ASP A 146 27.80 -10.67 -19.16
N ALA A 147 27.27 -11.11 -18.01
CA ALA A 147 28.02 -11.89 -17.04
C ALA A 147 28.41 -13.29 -17.58
N VAL A 148 27.50 -13.96 -18.28
CA VAL A 148 27.73 -15.26 -18.94
C VAL A 148 28.82 -15.14 -20.02
N ASP A 149 28.78 -14.07 -20.81
CA ASP A 149 29.75 -13.81 -21.88
C ASP A 149 31.11 -13.28 -21.36
N GLY A 150 31.25 -13.07 -20.04
CA GLY A 150 32.46 -12.51 -19.42
C GLY A 150 32.70 -11.03 -19.79
N ARG A 151 31.66 -10.30 -20.20
CA ARG A 151 31.75 -8.87 -20.53
C ARG A 151 31.88 -8.03 -19.26
N PRO A 152 32.54 -6.86 -19.31
CA PRO A 152 32.64 -5.97 -18.16
C PRO A 152 31.27 -5.60 -17.59
N GLY A 153 31.15 -5.64 -16.26
CA GLY A 153 29.91 -5.30 -15.58
C GLY A 153 29.50 -3.84 -15.76
N GLN A 154 28.22 -3.64 -16.04
CA GLN A 154 27.58 -2.33 -16.05
C GLN A 154 26.31 -2.36 -15.18
N VAL A 155 26.25 -1.45 -14.20
CA VAL A 155 25.03 -1.23 -13.41
C VAL A 155 23.94 -0.66 -14.30
N ARG A 156 22.81 -1.37 -14.38
CA ARG A 156 21.64 -0.96 -15.16
C ARG A 156 20.62 -0.34 -14.23
N ARG A 157 20.07 0.82 -14.62
CA ARG A 157 19.04 1.51 -13.84
C ARG A 157 17.73 1.54 -14.61
N VAL A 158 16.67 1.07 -13.99
CA VAL A 158 15.31 1.07 -14.54
C VAL A 158 14.47 2.02 -13.71
N ALA A 159 14.11 3.15 -14.31
CA ALA A 159 13.24 4.14 -13.68
C ALA A 159 11.87 3.53 -13.38
N ARG A 160 11.20 4.04 -12.35
CA ARG A 160 9.81 3.69 -12.11
C ARG A 160 9.01 4.12 -13.34
N PRO A 161 8.16 3.25 -13.92
CA PRO A 161 7.28 3.71 -14.98
C PRO A 161 6.45 4.86 -14.42
N THR A 162 6.52 6.02 -15.07
CA THR A 162 5.53 7.06 -14.84
C THR A 162 4.18 6.40 -15.09
N PRO A 163 3.23 6.45 -14.14
CA PRO A 163 1.94 5.80 -14.34
C PRO A 163 1.36 6.32 -15.66
N ARG A 164 1.28 5.46 -16.69
CA ARG A 164 0.50 5.74 -17.89
C ARG A 164 -0.96 5.67 -17.45
N MET A 165 -1.48 6.76 -16.93
CA MET A 165 -2.92 6.90 -16.74
C MET A 165 -3.54 7.05 -18.13
N HIS A 166 -4.28 6.02 -18.56
CA HIS A 166 -5.18 6.13 -19.70
C HIS A 166 -6.31 7.10 -19.32
N GLY A 167 -6.08 8.40 -19.52
CA GLY A 167 -6.97 9.49 -19.14
C GLY A 167 -6.74 10.02 -17.72
N ARG A 168 -7.13 11.27 -17.47
CA ARG A 168 -6.93 11.97 -16.18
C ARG A 168 -7.66 11.31 -15.00
N LEU A 169 -8.66 10.46 -15.25
CA LEU A 169 -9.46 9.78 -14.23
C LEU A 169 -9.00 8.35 -13.97
N SER A 170 -8.66 8.03 -12.73
CA SER A 170 -8.29 6.67 -12.32
C SER A 170 -9.51 5.76 -12.10
N ARG A 171 -9.27 4.46 -11.92
CA ARG A 171 -10.32 3.50 -11.57
C ARG A 171 -10.88 3.80 -10.18
N ALA A 172 -12.21 3.85 -10.09
CA ALA A 172 -12.89 3.97 -8.80
C ALA A 172 -12.81 2.68 -7.97
N THR A 173 -12.60 2.83 -6.67
CA THR A 173 -12.47 1.76 -5.67
C THR A 173 -13.38 2.02 -4.48
N THR A 174 -13.80 0.98 -3.78
CA THR A 174 -14.58 1.08 -2.54
C THR A 174 -13.69 0.84 -1.33
N ARG A 175 -14.01 1.45 -0.19
CA ARG A 175 -13.35 1.19 1.10
C ARG A 175 -14.36 0.62 2.07
N SER A 176 -13.99 -0.42 2.82
CA SER A 176 -14.89 -1.07 3.80
C SER A 176 -15.40 -0.10 4.86
N ALA A 177 -14.57 0.87 5.27
CA ALA A 177 -14.94 1.91 6.23
C ALA A 177 -15.90 2.97 5.66
N TYR A 178 -16.14 3.00 4.35
CA TYR A 178 -16.96 4.02 3.68
C TYR A 178 -17.98 3.36 2.76
N GLU A 179 -19.04 2.83 3.35
CA GLU A 179 -20.11 2.16 2.62
C GLU A 179 -20.82 3.12 1.64
N HIS A 180 -21.05 2.69 0.40
CA HIS A 180 -21.62 3.55 -0.66
C HIS A 180 -20.78 4.78 -1.05
N ALA A 181 -19.47 4.76 -0.78
CA ALA A 181 -18.53 5.73 -1.33
C ALA A 181 -17.59 5.09 -2.37
N TYR A 182 -17.19 5.87 -3.36
CA TYR A 182 -16.27 5.45 -4.43
C TYR A 182 -15.10 6.42 -4.51
N PHE A 183 -13.89 5.92 -4.25
CA PHE A 183 -12.65 6.69 -4.23
C PHE A 183 -11.87 6.52 -5.53
N PHE A 184 -11.33 7.62 -6.04
CA PHE A 184 -10.55 7.67 -7.27
C PHE A 184 -9.56 8.85 -7.21
N ALA A 185 -8.77 9.00 -8.27
CA ALA A 185 -7.86 10.12 -8.44
C ALA A 185 -8.14 10.81 -9.78
N TRP A 186 -7.96 12.12 -9.79
CA TRP A 186 -7.96 12.96 -10.98
C TRP A 186 -6.58 13.62 -11.14
N MET A 187 -5.99 13.53 -12.33
CA MET A 187 -4.74 14.21 -12.63
C MET A 187 -5.02 15.66 -13.00
N LEU A 188 -4.42 16.60 -12.28
CA LEU A 188 -4.41 18.01 -12.63
C LEU A 188 -3.52 18.28 -13.84
N ASP A 189 -3.67 19.45 -14.43
CA ASP A 189 -2.83 19.88 -15.55
C ASP A 189 -1.39 20.15 -15.08
N SER A 190 -1.19 20.48 -13.79
CA SER A 190 0.13 20.48 -13.14
C SER A 190 0.85 19.12 -13.16
N GLY A 191 0.12 18.02 -13.39
CA GLY A 191 0.63 16.65 -13.24
C GLY A 191 0.48 16.07 -11.84
N ASP A 192 -0.11 16.82 -10.89
CA ASP A 192 -0.38 16.30 -9.54
C ASP A 192 -1.71 15.53 -9.47
N PRO A 193 -1.76 14.40 -8.75
CA PRO A 193 -3.00 13.68 -8.53
C PRO A 193 -3.80 14.28 -7.36
N VAL A 194 -5.08 14.59 -7.59
CA VAL A 194 -6.05 14.92 -6.54
C VAL A 194 -6.89 13.69 -6.21
N ARG A 195 -6.99 13.37 -4.91
CA ARG A 195 -7.76 12.22 -4.42
C ARG A 195 -9.19 12.65 -4.11
N LEU A 196 -10.14 11.94 -4.70
CA LEU A 196 -11.55 12.30 -4.71
C LEU A 196 -12.41 11.12 -4.28
N ALA A 197 -13.60 11.45 -3.80
CA ALA A 197 -14.63 10.48 -3.47
C ALA A 197 -15.99 10.94 -3.98
N ILE A 198 -16.71 10.04 -4.63
CA ILE A 198 -18.16 10.17 -4.77
C ILE A 198 -18.79 9.61 -3.50
N VAL A 199 -19.57 10.43 -2.81
CA VAL A 199 -20.30 10.04 -1.60
C VAL A 199 -21.80 10.25 -1.80
N ASP A 200 -22.58 9.78 -0.83
CA ASP A 200 -24.04 9.86 -0.84
C ASP A 200 -24.67 9.30 -2.15
N SER A 201 -24.20 8.12 -2.57
CA SER A 201 -24.70 7.41 -3.76
C SER A 201 -24.61 8.19 -5.07
N GLY A 202 -23.61 9.06 -5.23
CA GLY A 202 -23.51 9.86 -6.45
C GLY A 202 -24.15 11.25 -6.35
N ARG A 203 -24.49 11.70 -5.14
CA ARG A 203 -25.03 13.05 -4.90
C ARG A 203 -23.96 14.10 -4.62
N CYS A 204 -22.78 13.69 -4.16
CA CYS A 204 -21.74 14.62 -3.77
C CYS A 204 -20.37 14.15 -4.28
N LEU A 205 -19.58 15.11 -4.74
CA LEU A 205 -18.15 14.98 -4.93
C LEU A 205 -17.45 15.57 -3.71
N GLY A 206 -16.44 14.87 -3.22
CA GLY A 206 -15.60 15.38 -2.14
C GLY A 206 -14.12 15.06 -2.31
N LEU A 207 -13.30 15.82 -1.60
CA LEU A 207 -11.85 15.67 -1.52
C LEU A 207 -11.50 14.66 -0.42
N ASP A 208 -10.75 13.61 -0.76
CA ASP A 208 -10.27 12.62 0.21
C ASP A 208 -9.02 13.14 0.92
N ARG A 209 -9.18 13.61 2.16
CA ARG A 209 -8.09 14.08 3.03
C ARG A 209 -7.54 12.98 3.94
N GLY A 210 -7.77 11.72 3.60
CA GLY A 210 -7.25 10.56 4.34
C GLY A 210 -7.82 10.49 5.75
N ARG A 211 -7.00 10.77 6.76
CA ARG A 211 -7.41 10.70 8.18
C ARG A 211 -8.37 11.82 8.58
N SER A 212 -8.49 12.88 7.79
CA SER A 212 -9.44 13.97 8.05
C SER A 212 -10.80 13.75 7.37
N GLY A 213 -11.02 12.58 6.77
CA GLY A 213 -12.26 12.22 6.09
C GLY A 213 -12.39 12.81 4.68
N VAL A 214 -13.60 12.77 4.16
CA VAL A 214 -13.97 13.34 2.86
C VAL A 214 -14.63 14.69 3.07
N TRP A 215 -14.08 15.73 2.45
CA TRP A 215 -14.62 17.10 2.53
C TRP A 215 -15.41 17.45 1.28
N PHE A 216 -16.46 18.25 1.42
CA PHE A 216 -17.37 18.56 0.32
C PHE A 216 -16.71 19.50 -0.71
N LEU A 217 -16.82 19.13 -1.99
CA LEU A 217 -16.45 19.96 -3.12
C LEU A 217 -17.68 20.50 -3.83
N ARG A 218 -18.57 19.61 -4.28
CA ARG A 218 -19.77 20.01 -5.01
C ARG A 218 -20.84 18.93 -5.04
N LEU A 219 -22.07 19.35 -5.37
CA LEU A 219 -23.16 18.44 -5.69
C LEU A 219 -22.93 17.77 -7.05
N LEU A 220 -23.45 16.55 -7.16
CA LEU A 220 -23.50 15.72 -8.34
C LEU A 220 -24.92 15.17 -8.53
N ASP A 221 -25.29 14.91 -9.78
CA ASP A 221 -26.55 14.27 -10.14
C ASP A 221 -26.38 12.80 -10.60
N LEU A 222 -25.24 12.17 -10.31
CA LEU A 222 -24.94 10.81 -10.76
C LEU A 222 -25.94 9.78 -10.23
N HIS A 223 -26.53 10.03 -9.06
CA HIS A 223 -27.58 9.18 -8.48
C HIS A 223 -28.83 9.02 -9.38
N ARG A 224 -29.03 9.92 -10.36
CA ARG A 224 -30.14 9.86 -11.33
C ARG A 224 -29.81 9.04 -12.57
N LEU A 225 -28.57 8.58 -12.69
CA LEU A 225 -28.03 7.97 -13.89
C LEU A 225 -27.65 6.50 -13.63
N PRO A 226 -27.81 5.60 -14.63
CA PRO A 226 -27.26 4.25 -14.54
C PRO A 226 -25.76 4.25 -14.26
N ARG A 227 -25.29 3.33 -13.42
CA ARG A 227 -23.88 3.27 -12.96
C ARG A 227 -22.86 3.25 -14.11
N LYS A 228 -23.20 2.62 -15.23
CA LYS A 228 -22.36 2.56 -16.45
C LYS A 228 -22.08 3.92 -17.08
N GLN A 229 -22.95 4.92 -16.85
CA GLN A 229 -22.79 6.28 -17.36
C GLN A 229 -21.99 7.17 -16.43
N TRP A 230 -21.84 6.79 -15.15
CA TRP A 230 -21.18 7.65 -14.15
C TRP A 230 -19.77 8.06 -14.54
N LYS A 231 -19.00 7.18 -15.20
CA LYS A 231 -17.62 7.50 -15.59
C LYS A 231 -17.59 8.67 -16.58
N ALA A 232 -18.42 8.61 -17.63
CA ALA A 232 -18.44 9.66 -18.65
C ALA A 232 -18.88 11.01 -18.07
N GLU A 233 -19.94 10.98 -17.27
CA GLU A 233 -20.51 12.17 -16.62
C GLU A 233 -19.56 12.79 -15.61
N LEU A 234 -18.93 11.96 -14.77
CA LEU A 234 -17.92 12.40 -13.83
C LEU A 234 -16.72 13.01 -14.57
N THR A 235 -16.24 12.38 -15.63
CA THR A 235 -15.15 12.94 -16.45
C THR A 235 -15.54 14.31 -17.00
N ALA A 236 -16.72 14.47 -17.58
CA ALA A 236 -17.18 15.75 -18.12
C ALA A 236 -17.25 16.85 -17.05
N VAL A 237 -17.70 16.52 -15.83
CA VAL A 237 -17.69 17.46 -14.70
C VAL A 237 -16.26 17.85 -14.30
N LEU A 238 -15.35 16.88 -14.20
CA LEU A 238 -13.97 17.12 -13.78
C LEU A 238 -13.14 17.88 -14.82
N GLU A 239 -13.41 17.69 -16.12
CA GLU A 239 -12.76 18.44 -17.20
C GLU A 239 -13.14 19.92 -17.21
N GLN A 240 -14.30 20.27 -16.65
CA GLN A 240 -14.75 21.66 -16.51
C GLN A 240 -14.25 22.32 -15.22
N MET A 241 -13.63 21.57 -14.31
CA MET A 241 -13.10 22.08 -13.05
C MET A 241 -11.66 22.56 -13.23
N GLY A 242 -11.39 23.81 -12.87
CA GLY A 242 -10.03 24.34 -12.75
C GLY A 242 -9.36 23.88 -11.46
N GLU A 243 -8.06 24.11 -11.31
CA GLU A 243 -7.31 23.67 -10.12
C GLU A 243 -7.87 24.25 -8.81
N ALA A 244 -8.34 25.50 -8.84
CA ALA A 244 -8.96 26.15 -7.68
C ALA A 244 -10.29 25.49 -7.24
N ASP A 245 -10.99 24.79 -8.14
CA ASP A 245 -12.26 24.12 -7.83
C ASP A 245 -12.06 22.82 -7.02
N PHE A 246 -10.81 22.38 -6.85
CA PHE A 246 -10.45 21.22 -6.03
C PHE A 246 -10.17 21.58 -4.56
N GLU A 247 -10.28 22.86 -4.21
CA GLU A 247 -10.28 23.30 -2.81
C GLU A 247 -11.65 23.03 -2.17
N PRO A 248 -11.72 22.35 -1.01
CA PRO A 248 -12.98 22.06 -0.34
C PRO A 248 -13.76 23.31 0.01
N THR A 249 -15.04 23.35 -0.35
CA THR A 249 -15.92 24.47 0.02
C THR A 249 -16.31 24.40 1.49
N SER A 250 -16.49 23.18 2.03
CA SER A 250 -16.80 22.95 3.44
C SER A 250 -16.71 21.47 3.83
N ALA A 251 -16.97 21.15 5.10
CA ALA A 251 -17.02 19.78 5.58
C ALA A 251 -18.22 18.97 5.02
N PHE A 252 -19.38 19.61 4.82
CA PHE A 252 -20.63 18.98 4.35
C PHE A 252 -21.27 19.78 3.21
N PRO A 253 -22.21 19.22 2.43
CA PRO A 253 -22.92 19.98 1.39
C PRO A 253 -23.62 21.26 1.88
N TRP A 254 -23.91 21.33 3.18
CA TRP A 254 -24.61 22.43 3.84
C TRP A 254 -23.71 23.29 4.75
N GLY A 255 -22.39 23.13 4.67
CA GLY A 255 -21.43 23.94 5.42
C GLY A 255 -20.57 23.13 6.41
N GLU A 256 -20.05 23.80 7.42
CA GLU A 256 -18.98 23.26 8.29
C GLU A 256 -19.43 22.25 9.34
N ARG A 257 -20.73 22.21 9.66
CA ARG A 257 -21.20 21.53 10.87
C ARG A 257 -22.35 20.56 10.60
N PHE A 258 -22.23 19.38 11.20
CA PHE A 258 -23.30 18.40 11.24
C PHE A 258 -24.31 18.66 12.36
N PHE A 259 -23.84 19.25 13.47
CA PHE A 259 -24.68 19.61 14.60
C PHE A 259 -24.72 21.12 14.81
N THR A 260 -25.87 21.61 15.24
CA THR A 260 -26.14 22.98 15.69
C THR A 260 -26.48 22.99 17.18
N GLY A 261 -26.82 24.16 17.72
CA GLY A 261 -27.07 24.36 19.15
C GLY A 261 -25.80 24.64 19.97
N PRO A 262 -25.93 24.94 21.28
CA PRO A 262 -24.82 25.35 22.14
C PRO A 262 -23.62 24.40 22.19
N SER A 263 -23.87 23.09 22.11
CA SER A 263 -22.81 22.06 22.13
C SER A 263 -22.33 21.67 20.73
N GLY A 264 -23.07 22.00 19.67
CA GLY A 264 -22.77 21.64 18.29
C GLY A 264 -21.35 21.98 17.80
N PRO A 265 -20.81 23.19 18.06
CA PRO A 265 -19.46 23.56 17.65
C PRO A 265 -18.33 22.66 18.18
N ASN A 266 -18.57 21.95 19.29
CA ASN A 266 -17.58 21.10 19.95
C ASN A 266 -17.69 19.62 19.54
N VAL A 267 -18.67 19.26 18.71
CA VAL A 267 -18.88 17.89 18.27
C VAL A 267 -18.14 17.64 16.96
N LEU A 268 -17.17 16.74 17.01
CA LEU A 268 -16.44 16.26 15.84
C LEU A 268 -16.98 14.89 15.45
N LEU A 269 -17.25 14.72 14.15
CA LEU A 269 -17.54 13.40 13.60
C LEU A 269 -16.24 12.59 13.48
N PRO A 270 -16.30 11.26 13.63
CA PRO A 270 -15.14 10.41 13.40
C PRO A 270 -14.69 10.54 11.94
N ALA A 271 -13.40 10.32 11.69
CA ALA A 271 -12.83 10.33 10.34
C ALA A 271 -13.52 9.34 9.38
N SER A 272 -14.04 8.23 9.93
CA SER A 272 -14.81 7.21 9.19
C SER A 272 -16.25 7.62 8.91
N PHE A 273 -16.71 8.79 9.38
CA PHE A 273 -18.04 9.27 9.05
C PHE A 273 -18.19 9.40 7.55
N ASN A 274 -19.28 8.82 7.05
CA ASN A 274 -19.61 8.84 5.65
C ASN A 274 -21.04 9.32 5.50
N LEU A 275 -21.20 10.44 4.79
CA LEU A 275 -22.51 11.04 4.54
C LEU A 275 -23.48 10.04 3.87
N GLY A 276 -22.95 9.16 3.02
CA GLY A 276 -23.71 8.09 2.34
C GLY A 276 -23.94 6.83 3.17
N GLY A 277 -23.35 6.72 4.36
CA GLY A 277 -23.41 5.56 5.23
C GLY A 277 -24.76 5.41 5.96
N PRO A 278 -25.06 4.20 6.46
CA PRO A 278 -26.33 3.94 7.15
C PRO A 278 -26.32 4.39 8.62
N THR A 279 -25.17 4.35 9.28
CA THR A 279 -25.02 4.66 10.71
C THR A 279 -23.68 5.31 11.01
N CYS A 280 -23.58 5.96 12.16
CA CYS A 280 -22.33 6.46 12.73
C CYS A 280 -22.45 6.49 14.25
N GLU A 281 -21.46 5.99 14.96
CA GLU A 281 -21.37 6.14 16.42
C GLU A 281 -20.33 7.19 16.79
N LEU A 282 -20.65 8.03 17.77
CA LEU A 282 -19.72 9.01 18.30
C LEU A 282 -20.00 9.32 19.77
N THR A 283 -18.96 9.70 20.50
CA THR A 283 -19.09 10.18 21.87
C THR A 283 -19.09 11.70 21.89
N VAL A 284 -20.10 12.28 22.53
CA VAL A 284 -20.29 13.71 22.65
C VAL A 284 -20.37 14.12 24.11
N THR A 285 -19.83 15.30 24.40
CA THR A 285 -19.95 15.91 25.72
C THR A 285 -21.06 16.94 25.67
N VAL A 286 -22.20 16.64 26.29
CA VAL A 286 -23.35 17.54 26.38
C VAL A 286 -23.69 17.73 27.84
N LYS A 287 -23.70 18.99 28.29
CA LYS A 287 -23.90 19.31 29.70
C LYS A 287 -25.33 18.98 30.14
N GLY A 288 -25.49 17.93 30.93
CA GLY A 288 -26.71 17.64 31.69
C GLY A 288 -27.88 17.15 30.85
N THR A 289 -27.64 16.38 29.79
CA THR A 289 -28.73 15.85 28.95
C THR A 289 -29.76 15.09 29.80
N THR A 290 -30.99 15.60 29.83
CA THR A 290 -32.11 15.00 30.56
C THR A 290 -33.02 14.18 29.65
N THR A 291 -33.15 14.58 28.39
CA THR A 291 -34.04 13.97 27.41
C THR A 291 -33.45 14.07 26.00
N TRP A 292 -33.91 13.21 25.09
CA TRP A 292 -33.51 13.26 23.69
C TRP A 292 -34.68 12.92 22.77
N GLU A 293 -34.63 13.49 21.58
CA GLU A 293 -35.52 13.26 20.45
C GLU A 293 -34.69 12.92 19.21
N PRO A 294 -35.30 12.38 18.13
CA PRO A 294 -34.55 11.97 16.93
C PRO A 294 -33.70 13.07 16.27
N LEU A 295 -33.92 14.34 16.59
CA LEU A 295 -33.18 15.46 16.02
C LEU A 295 -32.38 16.27 17.03
N GLU A 296 -32.51 15.99 18.33
CA GLU A 296 -31.87 16.83 19.34
C GLU A 296 -31.71 16.20 20.72
N LEU A 297 -30.72 16.69 21.46
CA LEU A 297 -30.50 16.42 22.87
C LEU A 297 -30.90 17.65 23.68
N ARG A 298 -31.66 17.47 24.75
CA ARG A 298 -32.16 18.56 25.61
C ARG A 298 -31.66 18.43 27.04
N THR A 299 -31.44 19.58 27.67
CA THR A 299 -31.18 19.74 29.11
C THR A 299 -32.25 20.64 29.68
N ASP A 300 -33.00 20.14 30.66
CA ASP A 300 -34.14 20.85 31.28
C ASP A 300 -35.10 21.46 30.23
N GLY A 301 -35.40 20.70 29.18
CA GLY A 301 -36.28 21.12 28.08
C GLY A 301 -35.62 22.02 27.03
N THR A 302 -34.40 22.49 27.22
CA THR A 302 -33.68 23.37 26.28
C THR A 302 -32.76 22.57 25.34
N PRO A 303 -32.86 22.72 24.01
CA PRO A 303 -31.96 22.06 23.05
C PRO A 303 -30.50 22.45 23.27
N GLN A 304 -29.64 21.45 23.50
CA GLN A 304 -28.20 21.62 23.66
C GLN A 304 -27.41 21.19 22.43
N LEU A 305 -27.91 20.19 21.72
CA LEU A 305 -27.31 19.66 20.49
C LEU A 305 -28.44 19.33 19.53
N GLN A 306 -28.37 19.81 18.30
CA GLN A 306 -29.40 19.56 17.28
C GLN A 306 -28.73 19.07 16.00
N VAL A 307 -29.35 18.11 15.32
CA VAL A 307 -28.91 17.69 13.98
C VAL A 307 -29.18 18.83 13.01
N HIS A 308 -28.20 19.17 12.17
CA HIS A 308 -28.36 20.25 11.19
C HIS A 308 -29.61 20.01 10.31
N PRO A 309 -30.42 21.03 10.00
CA PRO A 309 -31.67 20.85 9.25
C PRO A 309 -31.49 20.09 7.93
N GLU A 310 -30.40 20.35 7.19
CA GLU A 310 -30.10 19.62 5.96
C GLU A 310 -29.63 18.18 6.19
N ALA A 311 -28.89 17.91 7.28
CA ALA A 311 -28.57 16.54 7.66
C ALA A 311 -29.85 15.77 8.00
N ALA A 312 -30.79 16.43 8.70
CA ALA A 312 -32.11 15.90 8.98
C ALA A 312 -32.93 15.67 7.71
N ALA A 313 -32.92 16.60 6.75
CA ALA A 313 -33.56 16.42 5.45
C ALA A 313 -32.95 15.25 4.67
N ALA A 314 -31.63 15.04 4.80
CA ALA A 314 -30.93 13.90 4.24
C ALA A 314 -31.22 12.57 4.97
N GLY A 315 -32.03 12.59 6.04
CA GLY A 315 -32.50 11.41 6.77
C GLY A 315 -31.72 11.07 8.03
N TRP A 316 -30.70 11.86 8.42
CA TRP A 316 -29.94 11.58 9.63
C TRP A 316 -30.72 11.91 10.91
N ARG A 317 -30.68 10.99 11.87
CA ARG A 317 -31.35 11.08 13.16
C ARG A 317 -30.44 10.56 14.27
N ILE A 318 -30.63 11.08 15.48
CA ILE A 318 -30.16 10.43 16.71
C ILE A 318 -31.03 9.20 16.92
N ALA A 319 -30.43 8.02 16.89
CA ALA A 319 -31.12 6.74 17.03
C ALA A 319 -31.01 6.17 18.43
N GLN A 320 -29.89 6.44 19.11
CA GLN A 320 -29.64 5.97 20.47
C GLN A 320 -28.76 6.96 21.21
N VAL A 321 -29.00 7.08 22.52
CA VAL A 321 -28.16 7.84 23.45
C VAL A 321 -27.88 6.95 24.65
N VAL A 322 -26.61 6.72 24.94
CA VAL A 322 -26.15 5.90 26.08
C VAL A 322 -25.22 6.75 26.94
N ALA A 323 -25.35 6.68 28.27
CA ALA A 323 -24.38 7.29 29.16
C ALA A 323 -23.00 6.65 28.94
N ALA A 324 -22.01 7.44 28.54
CA ALA A 324 -20.68 6.92 28.24
C ALA A 324 -19.93 6.49 29.52
N ASN A 325 -20.26 7.13 30.65
CA ASN A 325 -19.71 6.80 31.96
C ASN A 325 -20.74 7.14 33.06
N PRO A 326 -21.15 6.17 33.90
CA PRO A 326 -22.12 6.42 34.97
C PRO A 326 -21.63 7.44 36.03
N PHE A 327 -20.33 7.70 36.10
CA PHE A 327 -19.71 8.68 37.00
C PHE A 327 -19.52 10.06 36.36
N LEU A 328 -19.76 10.21 35.05
CA LEU A 328 -19.70 11.48 34.32
C LEU A 328 -21.01 11.68 33.53
N PRO A 329 -22.09 12.15 34.18
CA PRO A 329 -23.43 12.27 33.57
C PRO A 329 -23.52 13.31 32.42
N ARG A 330 -22.39 13.89 32.00
CA ARG A 330 -22.28 14.89 30.92
C ARG A 330 -21.67 14.33 29.64
N VAL A 331 -21.27 13.05 29.63
CA VAL A 331 -20.69 12.40 28.46
C VAL A 331 -21.65 11.31 28.00
N VAL A 332 -22.15 11.44 26.78
CA VAL A 332 -23.06 10.48 26.18
C VAL A 332 -22.46 9.97 24.87
N THR A 333 -22.62 8.68 24.61
CA THR A 333 -22.39 8.11 23.29
C THR A 333 -23.71 8.18 22.54
N ILE A 334 -23.67 8.79 21.37
CA ILE A 334 -24.81 8.84 20.45
C ILE A 334 -24.54 7.94 19.25
N SER A 335 -25.56 7.17 18.88
CA SER A 335 -25.58 6.46 17.61
C SER A 335 -26.51 7.24 16.68
N LEU A 336 -25.96 7.69 15.55
CA LEU A 336 -26.68 8.28 14.45
C LEU A 336 -27.12 7.18 13.49
N ALA A 337 -28.35 7.27 13.01
CA ALA A 337 -28.84 6.42 11.93
C ALA A 337 -29.48 7.28 10.85
N ARG A 338 -29.34 6.83 9.60
CA ARG A 338 -29.99 7.45 8.46
C ARG A 338 -31.29 6.70 8.15
N THR A 339 -32.43 7.33 8.43
CA THR A 339 -33.75 6.74 8.20
C THR A 339 -34.21 6.99 6.75
N GLY A 340 -34.61 5.92 6.07
CA GLY A 340 -35.19 5.96 4.73
C GLY A 340 -34.85 4.71 3.94
N LYS A 341 -35.86 3.93 3.52
CA LYS A 341 -35.68 2.89 2.50
C LYS A 341 -35.16 3.59 1.24
N ARG A 342 -33.98 3.19 0.74
CA ARG A 342 -33.71 3.37 -0.68
C ARG A 342 -34.80 2.61 -1.42
N THR A 343 -35.71 3.31 -2.09
CA THR A 343 -36.44 2.71 -3.20
C THR A 343 -35.40 2.07 -4.11
N GLY A 344 -35.57 0.76 -4.32
CA GLY A 344 -34.53 -0.16 -4.71
C GLY A 344 -33.83 0.15 -6.04
N HIS A 345 -32.63 -0.38 -6.15
CA HIS A 345 -32.16 -1.28 -7.22
C HIS A 345 -30.63 -1.21 -7.25
N TRP A 346 -30.00 -2.10 -6.49
CA TRP A 346 -28.60 -2.45 -6.66
C TRP A 346 -28.56 -3.96 -6.89
N ALA A 347 -28.78 -4.33 -8.16
CA ALA A 347 -28.37 -5.59 -8.77
C ALA A 347 -27.60 -5.22 -10.04
#